data_AF-A0A2I1BXI3-F1
#
_entry.id   AF-A0A2I1BXI3-F1
#
_cell.length_a   1.000
_cell.length_b   1.000
_cell.length_c   1.000
_cell.angle_alpha   90.00
_cell.angle_beta   90.00
_cell.angle_gamma   90.00
#
_symmetry.space_group_name_H-M   'P 1'
#
loop_
_entity.id
_entity.type
_entity.pdbx_description
1 polymer ?
#
loop_
_entity_poly.entity_id
_entity_poly.type
_entity_poly.pdbx_seq_one_letter_code
_entity_poly.pdbx_strand_id
1 'polypeptide(L)'
;MAQNGTEWYKDLPRLKDLESAISMQEGLGRFLLPPTTADLIDEARRAPIVVFNATEIRNDALIITEYDGIAGSTIRRRMRLAPPIRAKYKDAHDCHVPNGV
;
A
#
# COMPACT_ATOMS: atom_id res chain seq x y z
N MET A 1 -30.37 24.14 6.93
CA MET A 1 -31.01 22.85 6.63
C MET A 1 -29.92 21.88 6.19
N ALA A 2 -29.48 20.99 7.07
CA ALA A 2 -28.44 20.01 6.77
C ALA A 2 -28.88 18.65 7.34
N GLN A 3 -29.45 17.82 6.49
CA GLN A 3 -29.60 16.39 6.69
C GLN A 3 -29.34 15.77 5.33
N ASN A 4 -28.23 15.06 5.14
CA ASN A 4 -27.98 14.18 3.98
C ASN A 4 -26.72 13.33 4.22
N GLY A 5 -26.63 12.70 5.38
CA GLY A 5 -25.44 11.92 5.70
C GLY A 5 -25.71 10.83 6.70
N THR A 6 -26.58 9.86 6.40
CA THR A 6 -26.68 8.60 7.16
C THR A 6 -27.59 7.55 6.49
N GLU A 7 -27.51 7.24 5.19
CA GLU A 7 -28.29 6.09 4.63
C GLU A 7 -27.57 5.25 3.57
N TRP A 8 -26.23 5.23 3.54
CA TRP A 8 -25.45 4.35 2.65
C TRP A 8 -25.74 2.84 2.87
N TYR A 9 -26.35 2.47 3.99
CA TYR A 9 -26.72 1.09 4.30
C TYR A 9 -27.96 0.59 3.52
N LYS A 10 -28.82 1.50 3.01
CA LYS A 10 -30.04 1.11 2.27
C LYS A 10 -29.73 0.51 0.89
N ASP A 11 -28.57 0.86 0.33
CA ASP A 11 -28.10 0.33 -0.95
C ASP A 11 -27.34 -0.99 -0.82
N LEU A 12 -27.11 -1.51 0.40
CA LEU A 12 -26.36 -2.75 0.60
C LEU A 12 -26.92 -3.95 -0.19
N PRO A 13 -28.24 -4.19 -0.27
CA PRO A 13 -28.78 -5.27 -1.09
C PRO A 13 -28.46 -5.07 -2.58
N ARG A 14 -28.67 -3.85 -3.09
CA ARG A 14 -28.38 -3.50 -4.48
C ARG A 14 -26.89 -3.65 -4.83
N LEU A 15 -26.00 -3.30 -3.89
CA LEU A 15 -24.56 -3.47 -4.05
C LEU A 15 -24.16 -4.95 -4.07
N LYS A 16 -24.78 -5.79 -3.23
CA LYS A 16 -24.56 -7.26 -3.28
C LYS A 16 -25.04 -7.88 -4.57
N ASP A 17 -26.19 -7.42 -5.08
CA ASP A 17 -26.72 -7.88 -6.38
C ASP A 17 -25.77 -7.49 -7.52
N LEU A 18 -25.23 -6.26 -7.46
CA LEU A 18 -24.24 -5.78 -8.43
C LEU A 18 -22.92 -6.56 -8.35
N GLU A 19 -22.39 -6.78 -7.15
CA GLU A 19 -21.19 -7.60 -6.92
C GLU A 19 -21.37 -9.02 -7.47
N SER A 20 -22.54 -9.62 -7.25
CA SER A 20 -22.88 -10.95 -7.76
C SER A 20 -22.97 -10.96 -9.28
N ALA A 21 -23.64 -9.98 -9.88
CA ALA A 21 -23.77 -9.85 -11.33
C ALA A 21 -22.41 -9.67 -12.02
N ILE A 22 -21.51 -8.88 -11.43
CA ILE A 22 -20.15 -8.69 -11.94
C ILE A 22 -19.36 -10.00 -11.81
N SER A 23 -19.46 -10.69 -10.67
CA SER A 23 -18.73 -11.93 -10.42
C SER A 23 -19.15 -13.08 -11.34
N MET A 24 -20.35 -13.04 -11.91
CA MET A 24 -20.82 -14.03 -12.89
C MET A 24 -20.27 -13.80 -14.31
N GLN A 25 -19.60 -12.67 -14.58
CA GLN A 25 -18.99 -12.42 -15.87
C GLN A 25 -17.70 -13.25 -16.04
N GLU A 26 -17.41 -13.63 -17.29
CA GLU A 26 -16.20 -14.37 -17.63
C GLU A 26 -14.94 -13.64 -17.15
N GLY A 27 -14.04 -14.34 -16.46
CA GLY A 27 -12.82 -13.77 -15.89
C GLY A 27 -13.01 -12.96 -14.60
N LEU A 28 -14.24 -12.68 -14.18
CA LEU A 28 -14.53 -11.85 -13.00
C LEU A 28 -15.04 -12.64 -11.78
N GLY A 29 -14.97 -13.98 -11.81
CA GLY A 29 -15.38 -14.84 -10.68
C GLY A 29 -14.71 -14.54 -9.33
N ARG A 30 -13.65 -13.72 -9.33
CA ARG A 30 -12.93 -13.24 -8.13
C ARG A 30 -13.01 -11.72 -7.95
N PHE A 31 -14.00 -11.06 -8.54
CA PHE A 31 -14.18 -9.62 -8.40
C PHE A 31 -14.22 -9.22 -6.91
N LEU A 32 -13.51 -8.14 -6.56
CA LEU A 32 -13.29 -7.65 -5.18
C LEU A 32 -12.56 -8.60 -4.22
N LEU A 33 -12.12 -9.79 -4.67
CA LEU A 33 -11.28 -10.66 -3.87
C LEU A 33 -9.80 -10.32 -4.10
N PRO A 34 -8.94 -10.46 -3.06
CA PRO A 34 -7.51 -10.36 -3.26
C PRO A 34 -7.05 -11.45 -4.25
N PRO A 35 -5.97 -11.18 -5.01
CA PRO A 35 -5.36 -12.20 -5.86
C PRO A 35 -4.94 -13.41 -5.03
N THR A 36 -5.08 -14.61 -5.59
CA THR A 36 -4.53 -15.82 -5.01
C THR A 36 -3.01 -15.84 -5.17
N THR A 37 -2.35 -16.72 -4.41
CA THR A 37 -0.94 -17.01 -4.64
C THR A 37 -0.66 -17.48 -6.07
N ALA A 38 -1.57 -18.25 -6.67
CA ALA A 38 -1.41 -18.70 -8.06
C ALA A 38 -1.48 -17.52 -9.04
N ASP A 39 -2.40 -16.59 -8.84
CA ASP A 39 -2.50 -15.36 -9.66
C ASP A 39 -1.22 -14.53 -9.56
N LEU A 40 -0.64 -14.40 -8.36
CA LEU A 40 0.60 -13.67 -8.14
C LEU A 40 1.81 -14.35 -8.80
N ILE A 41 1.89 -15.69 -8.78
CA ILE A 41 2.95 -16.44 -9.44
C ILE A 41 2.82 -16.36 -10.96
N ASP A 42 1.59 -16.42 -11.49
CA ASP A 42 1.33 -16.30 -12.92
C ASP A 42 1.71 -14.90 -13.45
N GLU A 43 1.38 -13.84 -12.72
CA GLU A 43 1.84 -12.47 -13.04
C GLU A 43 3.36 -12.34 -12.92
N ALA A 44 3.99 -13.04 -11.98
CA ALA A 44 5.44 -13.03 -11.79
C ALA A 44 6.22 -13.64 -12.97
N ARG A 45 5.55 -14.32 -13.92
CA ARG A 45 6.14 -14.76 -15.19
C ARG A 45 6.61 -13.59 -16.07
N ARG A 46 5.91 -12.45 -15.97
CA ARG A 46 6.23 -11.27 -16.78
C ARG A 46 7.43 -10.52 -16.20
N ALA A 47 7.45 -10.39 -14.87
CA ALA A 47 8.56 -9.83 -14.11
C ALA A 47 8.38 -10.19 -12.61
N PRO A 48 9.48 -10.30 -11.83
CA PRO A 48 9.38 -10.52 -10.39
C PRO A 48 8.54 -9.44 -9.69
N ILE A 49 7.65 -9.87 -8.79
CA ILE A 49 6.87 -8.95 -7.95
C ILE A 49 7.62 -8.76 -6.64
N VAL A 50 7.85 -7.51 -6.24
CA VAL A 50 8.52 -7.18 -4.97
C VAL A 50 7.61 -6.33 -4.11
N VAL A 51 7.26 -6.84 -2.93
CA VAL A 51 6.45 -6.13 -1.94
C VAL A 51 7.35 -5.74 -0.78
N PHE A 52 7.49 -4.45 -0.55
CA PHE A 52 8.21 -3.92 0.61
C PHE A 52 7.24 -3.61 1.73
N ASN A 53 7.53 -4.15 2.91
CA ASN A 53 6.95 -3.64 4.14
C ASN A 53 8.02 -2.82 4.86
N ALA A 54 7.83 -1.50 4.78
CA ALA A 54 8.68 -0.50 5.40
C ALA A 54 7.87 0.22 6.48
N THR A 55 7.98 -0.26 7.71
CA THR A 55 7.48 0.42 8.91
C THR A 55 8.67 0.90 9.75
N GLU A 56 8.41 1.68 10.80
CA GLU A 56 9.47 2.10 11.73
C GLU A 56 10.14 0.91 12.45
N ILE A 57 9.43 -0.22 12.58
CA ILE A 57 9.85 -1.38 13.36
C ILE A 57 10.32 -2.53 12.45
N ARG A 58 9.75 -2.66 11.24
CA ARG A 58 10.02 -3.77 10.32
C ARG A 58 10.41 -3.27 8.94
N ASN A 59 11.43 -3.90 8.37
CA ASN A 59 11.90 -3.66 7.02
C ASN A 59 12.15 -5.02 6.34
N ASP A 60 11.12 -5.53 5.69
CA ASP A 60 11.12 -6.82 5.00
C ASP A 60 10.62 -6.67 3.57
N ALA A 61 11.15 -7.51 2.69
CA ALA A 61 10.67 -7.69 1.33
C ALA A 61 10.11 -9.09 1.16
N LEU A 62 8.97 -9.17 0.49
CA LEU A 62 8.48 -10.38 -0.13
C LEU A 62 8.80 -10.29 -1.62
N ILE A 63 9.46 -11.31 -2.16
CA ILE A 63 9.79 -11.43 -3.57
C ILE A 63 8.99 -12.61 -4.10
N ILE A 64 8.26 -12.39 -5.18
CA ILE A 64 7.48 -13.43 -5.87
C ILE A 64 8.10 -13.62 -7.24
N THR A 65 8.49 -14.86 -7.55
CA THR A 65 9.02 -15.26 -8.86
C THR A 65 8.23 -16.46 -9.38
N GLU A 66 8.26 -16.68 -10.69
CA GLU A 66 7.65 -17.87 -11.29
C GLU A 66 8.24 -19.18 -10.72
N TYR A 67 9.57 -19.23 -10.57
CA TYR A 67 10.28 -20.45 -10.21
C TYR A 67 10.30 -20.74 -8.70
N ASP A 68 10.47 -19.71 -7.88
CA ASP A 68 10.65 -19.86 -6.42
C ASP A 68 9.35 -19.62 -5.64
N GLY A 69 8.27 -19.20 -6.30
CA GLY A 69 7.02 -18.85 -5.65
C GLY A 69 7.20 -17.60 -4.77
N ILE A 70 6.80 -17.67 -3.49
CA ILE A 70 6.90 -16.55 -2.55
C ILE A 70 8.11 -16.75 -1.62
N ALA A 71 9.07 -15.84 -1.68
CA ALA A 71 10.24 -15.81 -0.81
C ALA A 71 10.25 -14.55 0.07
N GLY A 72 10.56 -14.69 1.36
CA GLY A 72 10.74 -13.59 2.30
C GLY A 72 12.21 -13.26 2.52
N SER A 73 12.55 -11.97 2.52
CA SER A 73 13.88 -11.46 2.86
C SER A 73 13.78 -10.35 3.89
N THR A 74 14.48 -10.49 5.01
CA THR A 74 14.66 -9.37 5.93
C THR A 74 15.67 -8.40 5.34
N ILE A 75 15.27 -7.16 5.08
CA ILE A 75 16.18 -6.12 4.62
C ILE A 75 16.94 -5.62 5.84
N ARG A 76 18.09 -6.26 6.09
CA ARG A 76 19.01 -5.81 7.13
C ARG A 76 19.63 -4.48 6.72
N ARG A 77 19.02 -3.36 7.13
CA ARG A 77 19.77 -2.10 7.21
C ARG A 77 20.80 -2.23 8.33
N ARG A 78 22.08 -1.94 8.02
CA ARG A 78 22.97 -1.33 9.01
C ARG A 78 22.35 0.00 9.40
N MET A 79 21.46 -0.03 10.37
CA MET A 79 20.77 1.14 10.90
C MET A 79 21.80 1.93 11.73
N ARG A 80 22.60 2.79 11.08
CA ARG A 80 23.13 3.95 11.80
C ARG A 80 21.91 4.80 12.09
N LEU A 81 21.54 4.89 13.36
CA LEU A 81 20.53 5.83 13.84
C LEU A 81 20.91 7.22 13.31
N ALA A 82 20.26 7.67 12.24
CA ALA A 82 20.33 9.06 11.88
C ALA A 82 19.63 9.82 13.01
N PRO A 83 20.23 10.89 13.57
CA PRO A 83 19.60 11.65 14.63
C PRO A 83 18.21 12.15 14.17
N PRO A 84 17.23 12.23 15.06
CA PRO A 84 15.85 12.56 14.71
C PRO A 84 15.78 13.89 13.93
N ILE A 85 15.02 13.88 12.84
CA ILE A 85 14.81 15.02 11.93
C ILE A 85 14.30 16.27 12.66
N ARG A 86 13.71 16.12 13.86
CA ARG A 86 13.25 17.21 14.72
C ARG A 86 14.37 18.17 15.17
N ALA A 87 15.64 17.78 15.12
CA ALA A 87 16.73 18.70 15.44
C ALA A 87 16.98 19.76 14.36
N LYS A 88 16.53 19.56 13.11
CA LYS A 88 16.83 20.49 12.00
C LYS A 88 15.89 21.68 11.86
N TYR A 89 14.75 21.68 12.54
CA TYR A 89 13.78 22.79 12.45
C TYR A 89 13.98 23.91 13.46
N LYS A 90 14.89 23.75 14.44
CA LYS A 90 15.12 24.78 15.45
C LYS A 90 16.16 25.83 15.02
N ASP A 91 17.08 25.46 14.14
CA ASP A 91 18.16 26.36 13.68
C ASP A 91 17.76 27.21 12.47
N ALA A 92 16.62 26.92 11.84
CA ALA A 92 16.15 27.64 10.64
C ALA A 92 15.39 28.95 10.96
N HIS A 93 15.12 29.24 12.24
CA HIS A 93 14.40 30.45 12.65
C HIS A 93 15.31 31.59 13.15
N ASP A 94 16.64 31.40 13.20
CA ASP A 94 17.60 32.43 13.61
C ASP A 94 18.38 33.07 12.43
N CYS A 95 17.95 32.85 11.19
CA CYS A 95 18.53 33.55 10.05
C CYS A 95 17.96 34.98 9.95
N HIS A 96 18.66 35.91 10.58
CA HIS A 96 18.52 37.35 10.35
C HIS A 96 18.70 37.64 8.86
N VAL A 97 17.63 38.06 8.19
CA VAL A 97 17.67 38.50 6.79
C VAL A 97 18.23 39.92 6.78
N PRO A 98 19.40 40.20 6.17
CA PRO A 98 19.85 41.56 6.00
C PRO A 98 18.96 42.21 4.93
N ASN A 99 18.20 43.22 5.32
CA ASN A 99 17.47 44.08 4.39
C ASN A 99 18.50 44.77 3.47
N GLY A 100 18.47 44.46 2.18
CA GLY A 100 19.13 45.28 1.16
C GLY A 100 18.26 46.49 0.82
N VAL A 101 18.84 47.69 0.87
CA VAL A 101 19.12 48.62 -0.25
C VAL A 101 20.16 49.61 0.27
#